data_AF-B1B1Y8-F1
#
_entry.id   AF-B1B1Y8-F1
#
_cell.length_a   1.000
_cell.length_b   1.000
_cell.length_c   1.000
_cell.angle_alpha   90.00
_cell.angle_beta   90.00
_cell.angle_gamma   90.00
#
_symmetry.space_group_name_H-M   'P 1'
#
loop_
_entity.id
_entity.type
_entity.pdbx_description
1 polymer ?
#
loop_
_entity_poly.entity_id
_entity_poly.type
_entity_poly.pdbx_seq_one_letter_code
_entity_poly.pdbx_strand_id
1 'polypeptide(L)'
;MKIIDSLSLDALIAVSAAMLTLLIPVAIFLIEGTSNDNEDSFAWNRMVIFSQIIKPKSTYFSMILITVPLIFWNSSNTLCKIIILLLIVLGNVIMFSILKSSYFWIISKNQKNKNFRERVRLKFLNELSENKEMSTKSKVETWQTIWKSKKVDMDSCELIEAFKNFYTSVKDDDKYQLLHVFSENLKIDFENKDKVQEFVYFQINQYNHVENKMKYAIKDLFLNYMICQIKLE
;
A
#
# COMPACT_ATOMS: atom_id res chain seq x y z
N MET A 1 -29.70 -30.18 -11.48
CA MET A 1 -29.16 -31.38 -10.80
C MET A 1 -28.23 -32.20 -11.69
N LYS A 2 -28.64 -32.66 -12.89
CA LYS A 2 -27.76 -33.44 -13.81
C LYS A 2 -26.43 -32.78 -14.21
N ILE A 3 -26.38 -31.44 -14.29
CA ILE A 3 -25.18 -30.67 -14.70
C ILE A 3 -24.05 -30.76 -13.68
N ILE A 4 -24.38 -30.88 -12.38
CA ILE A 4 -23.39 -30.88 -11.30
C ILE A 4 -22.69 -32.23 -11.21
N ASP A 5 -23.43 -33.31 -11.45
CA ASP A 5 -22.85 -34.65 -11.47
C ASP A 5 -22.07 -34.92 -12.78
N SER A 6 -22.27 -34.11 -13.82
CA SER A 6 -21.44 -34.15 -15.04
C SER A 6 -20.18 -33.27 -14.98
N LEU A 7 -19.99 -32.50 -13.91
CA LEU A 7 -18.81 -31.65 -13.74
C LEU A 7 -17.61 -32.52 -13.32
N SER A 8 -16.58 -32.55 -14.15
CA SER A 8 -15.38 -33.32 -13.84
C SER A 8 -14.56 -32.62 -12.76
N LEU A 9 -14.16 -33.40 -11.76
CA LEU A 9 -13.24 -32.95 -10.71
C LEU A 9 -11.93 -32.45 -11.33
N ASP A 10 -11.45 -33.13 -12.36
CA ASP A 10 -10.22 -32.78 -13.07
C ASP A 10 -10.29 -31.37 -13.68
N ALA A 11 -11.44 -30.97 -14.25
CA ALA A 11 -11.61 -29.63 -14.78
C ALA A 11 -11.59 -28.56 -13.67
N LEU A 12 -12.24 -28.84 -12.53
CA LEU A 12 -12.24 -27.93 -11.37
C LEU A 12 -10.82 -27.74 -10.79
N ILE A 13 -10.06 -28.84 -10.68
CA ILE A 13 -8.67 -28.82 -10.26
C ILE A 13 -7.82 -28.06 -11.29
N ALA A 14 -7.98 -28.32 -12.58
CA ALA A 14 -7.19 -27.68 -13.63
C ALA A 14 -7.36 -26.16 -13.66
N VAL A 15 -8.60 -25.65 -13.58
CA VAL A 15 -8.87 -24.20 -13.55
C VAL A 15 -8.28 -23.55 -12.29
N SER A 16 -8.47 -24.20 -11.14
CA SER A 16 -7.96 -23.73 -9.85
C SER A 16 -6.43 -23.70 -9.83
N ALA A 17 -5.79 -24.74 -10.34
CA ALA A 17 -4.35 -24.85 -10.48
C ALA A 17 -3.81 -23.77 -11.43
N ALA A 18 -4.43 -23.58 -12.61
CA ALA A 18 -4.02 -22.56 -13.56
C ALA A 18 -4.01 -21.14 -12.94
N MET A 19 -5.04 -20.79 -12.15
CA MET A 19 -5.10 -19.50 -11.46
C MET A 19 -3.99 -19.34 -10.40
N LEU A 20 -3.73 -20.37 -9.60
CA LEU A 20 -2.66 -20.37 -8.60
C LEU A 20 -1.28 -20.30 -9.26
N THR A 21 -1.09 -21.06 -10.33
CA THR A 21 0.15 -21.09 -11.11
C THR A 21 0.40 -19.75 -11.80
N LEU A 22 -0.64 -19.02 -12.24
CA LEU A 22 -0.47 -17.67 -12.78
C LEU A 22 -0.10 -16.63 -11.71
N LEU A 23 -0.59 -16.79 -10.49
CA LEU A 23 -0.34 -15.82 -9.42
C LEU A 23 1.15 -15.73 -9.06
N ILE A 24 1.86 -16.87 -9.00
CA ILE A 24 3.25 -16.90 -8.54
C ILE A 24 4.18 -16.10 -9.48
N PRO A 25 4.23 -16.35 -10.80
CA PRO A 25 5.02 -15.56 -11.72
C PRO A 25 4.60 -14.09 -11.78
N VAL A 26 3.29 -13.80 -11.69
CA VAL A 26 2.80 -12.41 -11.68
C VAL A 26 3.26 -11.67 -10.42
N ALA A 27 3.22 -12.31 -9.25
CA ALA A 27 3.70 -11.72 -8.01
C ALA A 27 5.22 -11.48 -8.05
N ILE A 28 5.99 -12.44 -8.54
CA ILE A 28 7.45 -12.29 -8.73
C ILE A 28 7.73 -11.13 -9.70
N PHE A 29 7.09 -11.13 -10.86
CA PHE A 29 7.23 -10.08 -11.86
C PHE A 29 6.84 -8.70 -11.33
N LEU A 30 5.80 -8.59 -10.50
CA LEU A 30 5.41 -7.33 -9.87
C LEU A 30 6.50 -6.80 -8.93
N ILE A 31 7.12 -7.69 -8.15
CA ILE A 31 8.16 -7.31 -7.18
C ILE A 31 9.45 -6.98 -7.94
N GLU A 32 9.91 -7.86 -8.83
CA GLU A 32 11.14 -7.65 -9.60
C GLU A 32 11.01 -6.50 -10.62
N GLY A 33 9.83 -6.31 -11.20
CA GLY A 33 9.55 -5.22 -12.13
C GLY A 33 9.64 -3.84 -11.47
N THR A 34 9.61 -3.77 -10.13
CA THR A 34 9.93 -2.55 -9.38
C THR A 34 11.42 -2.38 -9.08
N SER A 35 12.22 -3.45 -9.14
CA SER A 35 13.67 -3.40 -8.90
C SER A 35 14.46 -2.71 -10.01
N ASN A 36 13.90 -2.67 -11.23
CA ASN A 36 14.52 -2.00 -12.38
C ASN A 36 14.32 -0.48 -12.40
N ASP A 37 13.49 0.06 -11.51
CA ASP A 37 13.40 1.51 -11.27
C ASP A 37 14.39 1.84 -10.15
N ASN A 38 15.24 2.86 -10.33
CA ASN A 38 16.25 3.34 -9.36
C ASN A 38 15.91 2.95 -7.91
N GLU A 39 16.83 2.22 -7.26
CA GLU A 39 16.68 1.50 -5.97
C GLU A 39 15.95 2.30 -4.87
N ASP A 40 16.01 3.62 -4.94
CA ASP A 40 15.45 4.56 -3.97
C ASP A 40 13.90 4.57 -3.86
N SER A 41 13.13 4.16 -4.87
CA SER A 41 11.64 4.08 -4.77
C SER A 41 11.08 2.66 -4.59
N PHE A 42 11.99 1.68 -4.55
CA PHE A 42 11.66 0.26 -4.55
C PHE A 42 10.91 -0.18 -3.28
N ALA A 43 11.40 0.22 -2.10
CA ALA A 43 10.84 -0.21 -0.82
C ALA A 43 9.38 0.24 -0.64
N TRP A 44 9.08 1.50 -0.99
CA TRP A 44 7.73 2.05 -0.96
C TRP A 44 6.77 1.30 -1.90
N ASN A 45 7.15 1.17 -3.17
CA ASN A 45 6.30 0.49 -4.16
C ASN A 45 6.07 -0.97 -3.76
N ARG A 46 7.08 -1.67 -3.24
CA ARG A 46 6.94 -3.03 -2.72
C ARG A 46 5.92 -3.09 -1.58
N MET A 47 5.99 -2.19 -0.60
CA MET A 47 5.01 -2.14 0.50
C MET A 47 3.58 -1.97 -0.01
N VAL A 48 3.37 -1.04 -0.95
CA VAL A 48 2.06 -0.77 -1.56
C VAL A 48 1.56 -2.00 -2.34
N ILE A 49 2.41 -2.63 -3.16
CA ILE A 49 2.06 -3.84 -3.93
C ILE A 49 1.65 -4.98 -2.99
N PHE A 50 2.46 -5.26 -1.96
CA PHE A 50 2.15 -6.32 -1.02
C PHE A 50 0.85 -6.06 -0.27
N SER A 51 0.67 -4.86 0.28
CA SER A 51 -0.49 -4.54 1.10
C SER A 51 -1.78 -4.43 0.29
N GLN A 52 -1.75 -3.73 -0.85
CA GLN A 52 -2.96 -3.33 -1.57
C GLN A 52 -3.26 -4.12 -2.83
N ILE A 53 -2.27 -4.75 -3.46
CA ILE A 53 -2.47 -5.46 -4.72
C ILE A 53 -2.54 -6.95 -4.45
N ILE A 54 -1.49 -7.52 -3.87
CA ILE A 54 -1.42 -8.94 -3.54
C ILE A 54 -2.38 -9.27 -2.40
N LYS A 55 -2.47 -8.40 -1.38
CA LYS A 55 -3.33 -8.58 -0.20
C LYS A 55 -3.17 -10.00 0.40
N PRO A 56 -2.03 -10.32 1.05
CA PRO A 56 -1.71 -11.67 1.52
C PRO A 56 -2.85 -12.38 2.26
N LYS A 57 -3.55 -11.68 3.16
CA LYS A 57 -4.71 -12.22 3.89
C LYS A 57 -5.81 -12.72 2.93
N SER A 58 -6.14 -11.93 1.90
CA SER A 58 -7.14 -12.28 0.87
C SER A 58 -6.65 -13.38 -0.06
N THR A 59 -5.37 -13.35 -0.46
CA THR A 59 -4.76 -14.41 -1.28
C THR A 59 -4.81 -15.75 -0.55
N TYR A 60 -4.39 -15.78 0.72
CA TYR A 60 -4.41 -16.98 1.53
C TYR A 60 -5.83 -17.51 1.76
N PHE A 61 -6.78 -16.62 2.07
CA PHE A 61 -8.19 -16.99 2.19
C PHE A 61 -8.74 -17.59 0.89
N SER A 62 -8.44 -16.98 -0.26
CA SER A 62 -8.81 -17.50 -1.57
C SER A 62 -8.20 -18.87 -1.84
N MET A 63 -6.94 -19.10 -1.46
CA MET A 63 -6.28 -20.41 -1.61
C MET A 63 -7.03 -21.48 -0.83
N ILE A 64 -7.34 -21.24 0.45
CA ILE A 64 -8.11 -22.17 1.28
C ILE A 64 -9.48 -22.45 0.66
N LEU A 65 -10.18 -21.40 0.21
CA LEU A 65 -11.52 -21.51 -0.34
C LEU A 65 -11.57 -22.34 -1.63
N ILE A 66 -10.47 -22.36 -2.38
CA ILE A 66 -10.34 -23.16 -3.60
C ILE A 66 -9.92 -24.59 -3.26
N THR A 67 -8.89 -24.78 -2.43
CA THR A 67 -8.25 -26.09 -2.25
C THR A 67 -8.99 -26.99 -1.27
N VAL A 68 -9.44 -26.47 -0.13
CA VAL A 68 -10.05 -27.29 0.93
C VAL A 68 -11.37 -27.91 0.49
N PRO A 69 -12.30 -27.17 -0.16
CA PRO A 69 -13.56 -27.75 -0.61
C PRO A 69 -13.40 -28.86 -1.66
N LEU A 70 -12.36 -28.79 -2.51
CA LEU A 70 -12.10 -29.80 -3.54
C LEU A 70 -11.79 -31.19 -2.95
N ILE A 71 -11.17 -31.27 -1.76
CA ILE A 71 -10.86 -32.54 -1.08
C ILE A 71 -12.13 -33.36 -0.82
N PHE A 72 -13.25 -32.68 -0.56
CA PHE A 72 -14.51 -33.32 -0.20
C PHE A 72 -15.41 -33.63 -1.41
N TRP A 73 -14.99 -33.32 -2.64
CA TRP A 73 -15.83 -33.44 -3.84
C TRP A 73 -16.42 -34.85 -4.05
N ASN A 74 -15.58 -35.88 -3.94
CA ASN A 74 -15.98 -37.27 -4.21
C ASN A 74 -16.85 -37.88 -3.09
N SER A 75 -16.71 -37.39 -1.86
CA SER A 75 -17.47 -37.87 -0.69
C SER A 75 -18.78 -37.11 -0.47
N SER A 76 -19.05 -36.09 -1.30
CA SER A 76 -20.14 -35.14 -1.08
C SER A 76 -21.43 -35.52 -1.81
N ASN A 77 -22.54 -35.40 -1.09
CA ASN A 77 -23.89 -35.42 -1.67
C ASN A 77 -24.11 -34.24 -2.64
N THR A 78 -25.12 -34.31 -3.50
CA THR A 78 -25.38 -33.26 -4.52
C THR A 78 -25.55 -31.85 -3.93
N LEU A 79 -26.18 -31.72 -2.75
CA LEU A 79 -26.29 -30.43 -2.05
C LEU A 79 -24.94 -29.91 -1.56
N CYS A 80 -24.08 -30.79 -1.03
CA CYS A 80 -22.72 -30.44 -0.61
C CYS A 80 -21.86 -30.04 -1.81
N LYS A 81 -22.00 -30.70 -2.96
CA LYS A 81 -21.31 -30.31 -4.21
C LYS A 81 -21.69 -28.90 -4.67
N ILE A 82 -22.95 -28.50 -4.52
CA ILE A 82 -23.39 -27.12 -4.81
C ILE A 82 -22.65 -26.12 -3.91
N ILE A 83 -22.58 -26.40 -2.61
CA ILE A 83 -21.87 -25.52 -1.66
C ILE A 83 -20.38 -25.46 -2.00
N ILE A 84 -19.76 -26.60 -2.30
CA ILE A 84 -18.35 -26.66 -2.73
C ILE A 84 -18.12 -25.82 -3.99
N LEU A 85 -18.99 -25.92 -5.00
CA LEU A 85 -18.90 -25.09 -6.21
C LEU A 85 -19.00 -23.60 -5.89
N LEU A 86 -19.91 -23.18 -5.02
CA LEU A 86 -20.04 -21.78 -4.63
C LEU A 86 -18.78 -21.25 -3.95
N LEU A 87 -18.17 -22.05 -3.06
CA LEU A 87 -16.91 -21.71 -2.40
C LEU A 87 -15.76 -21.59 -3.42
N ILE A 88 -15.65 -22.54 -4.36
CA ILE A 88 -14.60 -22.51 -5.39
C ILE A 88 -14.78 -21.29 -6.30
N VAL A 89 -16.01 -21.00 -6.74
CA VAL A 89 -16.31 -19.83 -7.57
C VAL A 89 -15.97 -18.54 -6.82
N LEU A 90 -16.37 -18.42 -5.55
CA LEU A 90 -16.04 -17.26 -4.72
C LEU A 90 -14.53 -17.07 -4.60
N GLY A 91 -13.77 -18.15 -4.40
CA GLY A 91 -12.31 -18.11 -4.31
C GLY A 91 -11.69 -17.65 -5.62
N ASN A 92 -12.12 -18.24 -6.74
CA ASN A 92 -11.63 -17.83 -8.07
C ASN A 92 -11.97 -16.37 -8.40
N VAL A 93 -13.12 -15.86 -7.98
CA VAL A 93 -13.47 -14.43 -8.14
C VAL A 93 -12.51 -13.53 -7.37
N ILE A 94 -12.17 -13.88 -6.13
CA ILE A 94 -11.19 -13.15 -5.32
C ILE A 94 -9.82 -13.18 -6.00
N MET A 95 -9.36 -14.36 -6.44
CA MET A 95 -8.07 -14.52 -7.13
C MET A 95 -8.00 -13.72 -8.44
N PHE A 96 -9.07 -13.77 -9.23
CA PHE A 96 -9.17 -13.00 -10.47
C PHE A 96 -9.12 -11.49 -10.21
N SER A 97 -9.75 -11.01 -9.13
CA SER A 97 -9.68 -9.60 -8.71
C SER A 97 -8.25 -9.16 -8.38
N ILE A 98 -7.46 -10.04 -7.73
CA ILE A 98 -6.05 -9.80 -7.44
C ILE A 98 -5.24 -9.72 -8.73
N LEU A 99 -5.39 -10.71 -9.63
CA LEU A 99 -4.71 -10.72 -10.94
C LEU A 99 -5.05 -9.48 -11.77
N LYS A 100 -6.32 -9.06 -11.78
CA LYS A 100 -6.77 -7.83 -12.44
C LYS A 100 -6.08 -6.60 -11.85
N SER A 101 -5.98 -6.50 -10.52
CA SER A 101 -5.30 -5.40 -9.84
C SER A 101 -3.80 -5.36 -10.17
N SER A 102 -3.17 -6.54 -10.22
CA SER A 102 -1.77 -6.71 -10.65
C SER A 102 -1.55 -6.22 -12.08
N TYR A 103 -2.43 -6.61 -13.00
CA TYR A 103 -2.38 -6.15 -14.38
C TYR A 103 -2.50 -4.62 -14.49
N PHE A 104 -3.48 -4.02 -13.79
CA PHE A 104 -3.65 -2.56 -13.81
C PHE A 104 -2.44 -1.82 -13.23
N TRP A 105 -1.79 -2.37 -12.22
CA TRP A 105 -0.55 -1.79 -11.70
C TRP A 105 0.58 -1.82 -12.73
N ILE A 106 0.74 -2.92 -13.47
CA ILE A 106 1.77 -3.05 -14.50
C ILE A 106 1.54 -2.05 -15.63
N ILE A 107 0.33 -2.02 -16.21
CA ILE A 107 0.05 -1.21 -17.40
C ILE A 107 0.04 0.30 -17.12
N SER A 108 -0.32 0.69 -15.89
CA SER A 108 -0.37 2.10 -15.49
C SER A 108 1.02 2.73 -15.29
N LYS A 109 2.12 1.95 -15.38
CA LYS A 109 3.50 2.47 -15.25
C LYS A 109 3.82 3.60 -16.23
N ASN A 110 3.35 3.47 -17.48
CA ASN A 110 3.74 4.34 -18.58
C ASN A 110 2.65 5.36 -18.95
N GLN A 111 1.54 5.40 -18.20
CA GLN A 111 0.43 6.30 -18.48
C GLN A 111 0.60 7.59 -17.66
N LYS A 112 1.02 8.66 -18.34
CA LYS A 112 1.21 10.00 -17.72
C LYS A 112 -0.07 10.60 -17.13
N ASN A 113 -1.24 10.13 -17.56
CA ASN A 113 -2.54 10.63 -17.11
C ASN A 113 -3.41 9.47 -16.61
N LYS A 114 -3.43 9.30 -15.28
CA LYS A 114 -4.47 8.73 -14.41
C LYS A 114 -4.15 7.49 -13.55
N ASN A 115 -3.93 7.81 -12.28
CA ASN A 115 -4.72 7.45 -11.10
C ASN A 115 -4.71 6.03 -10.54
N PHE A 116 -4.42 4.95 -11.27
CA PHE A 116 -4.51 3.63 -10.60
C PHE A 116 -3.45 3.47 -9.50
N ARG A 117 -2.17 3.68 -9.82
CA ARG A 117 -1.09 3.57 -8.83
C ARG A 117 -1.25 4.58 -7.71
N GLU A 118 -1.54 5.82 -8.06
CA GLU A 118 -1.76 6.91 -7.12
C GLU A 118 -2.93 6.63 -6.17
N ARG A 119 -4.12 6.27 -6.68
CA ARG A 119 -5.25 5.87 -5.82
C ARG A 119 -4.92 4.69 -4.91
N VAL A 120 -4.17 3.71 -5.41
CA VAL A 120 -3.74 2.56 -4.61
C VAL A 120 -2.74 2.97 -3.52
N ARG A 121 -1.83 3.90 -3.82
CA ARG A 121 -0.90 4.47 -2.84
C ARG A 121 -1.62 5.33 -1.80
N LEU A 122 -2.57 6.19 -2.20
CA LEU A 122 -3.42 6.95 -1.26
C LEU A 122 -4.23 6.03 -0.37
N LYS A 123 -4.81 4.99 -0.96
CA LYS A 123 -5.53 3.96 -0.22
C LYS A 123 -4.62 3.29 0.82
N PHE A 124 -3.38 2.97 0.43
CA PHE A 124 -2.39 2.46 1.38
C PHE A 124 -2.14 3.44 2.54
N LEU A 125 -1.98 4.74 2.27
CA LEU A 125 -1.75 5.75 3.31
C LEU A 125 -2.94 5.91 4.27
N ASN A 126 -4.16 5.91 3.72
CA ASN A 126 -5.38 6.00 4.52
C ASN A 126 -5.57 4.75 5.38
N GLU A 127 -5.34 3.55 4.83
CA GLU A 127 -5.39 2.33 5.62
C GLU A 127 -4.25 2.25 6.65
N LEU A 128 -3.06 2.80 6.35
CA LEU A 128 -1.94 2.87 7.29
C LEU A 128 -2.30 3.69 8.53
N SER A 129 -2.96 4.84 8.34
CA SER A 129 -3.39 5.68 9.47
C SER A 129 -4.46 4.98 10.32
N GLU A 130 -5.45 4.35 9.68
CA GLU A 130 -6.58 3.69 10.35
C GLU A 130 -6.26 2.32 10.96
N ASN A 131 -5.19 1.64 10.53
CA ASN A 131 -4.90 0.26 10.93
C ASN A 131 -4.55 0.16 12.43
N LYS A 132 -5.49 -0.34 13.24
CA LYS A 132 -5.31 -0.52 14.70
C LYS A 132 -4.44 -1.74 15.06
N GLU A 133 -4.29 -2.72 14.16
CA GLU A 133 -3.47 -3.91 14.39
C GLU A 133 -1.96 -3.60 14.29
N MET A 134 -1.60 -2.60 13.48
CA MET A 134 -0.22 -2.22 13.25
C MET A 134 0.32 -1.32 14.37
N SER A 135 1.47 -1.68 14.94
CA SER A 135 2.12 -0.87 15.97
C SER A 135 2.47 0.53 15.44
N THR A 136 2.37 1.55 16.29
CA THR A 136 2.74 2.94 15.92
C THR A 136 4.17 3.01 15.40
N LYS A 137 5.10 2.28 16.03
CA LYS A 137 6.50 2.19 15.59
C LYS A 137 6.62 1.71 14.13
N SER A 138 5.91 0.65 13.75
CA SER A 138 5.93 0.15 12.37
C SER A 138 5.33 1.16 11.38
N LYS A 139 4.32 1.93 11.80
CA LYS A 139 3.77 3.02 10.97
C LYS A 139 4.79 4.15 10.79
N VAL A 140 5.52 4.50 11.84
CA VAL A 140 6.63 5.47 11.77
C VAL A 140 7.70 4.99 10.80
N GLU A 141 8.18 3.74 10.94
CA GLU A 141 9.16 3.14 10.02
C GLU A 141 8.68 3.15 8.55
N THR A 142 7.39 2.94 8.32
CA THR A 142 6.77 3.04 6.99
C THR A 142 6.88 4.46 6.44
N TRP A 143 6.51 5.47 7.24
CA TRP A 143 6.69 6.88 6.85
C TRP A 143 8.14 7.26 6.62
N GLN A 144 9.07 6.72 7.40
CA GLN A 144 10.49 6.93 7.15
C GLN A 144 10.94 6.36 5.79
N THR A 145 10.41 5.20 5.42
CA THR A 145 10.67 4.57 4.12
C THR A 145 10.10 5.40 2.97
N ILE A 146 8.89 5.95 3.15
CA ILE A 146 8.25 6.85 2.17
C ILE A 146 9.10 8.08 1.93
N TRP A 147 9.47 8.79 3.00
CA TRP A 147 10.17 10.07 2.88
C TRP A 147 11.61 9.93 2.37
N LYS A 148 12.29 8.83 2.69
CA LYS A 148 13.61 8.53 2.13
C LYS A 148 13.57 8.22 0.63
N SER A 149 12.40 7.94 0.06
CA SER A 149 12.30 7.62 -1.36
C SER A 149 12.49 8.88 -2.22
N LYS A 150 13.51 8.87 -3.10
CA LYS A 150 13.85 10.06 -3.89
C LYS A 150 12.77 10.44 -4.91
N LYS A 151 12.00 9.47 -5.40
CA LYS A 151 10.95 9.65 -6.39
C LYS A 151 9.64 9.09 -5.85
N VAL A 152 8.83 9.96 -5.25
CA VAL A 152 7.45 9.65 -4.92
C VAL A 152 6.63 9.98 -6.17
N ASP A 153 6.16 8.93 -6.84
CA ASP A 153 5.29 9.03 -8.01
C ASP A 153 3.83 9.21 -7.54
N MET A 154 3.57 10.31 -6.84
CA MET A 154 2.27 10.68 -6.27
C MET A 154 2.24 12.20 -6.16
N ASP A 155 1.05 12.78 -6.27
CA ASP A 155 0.77 14.16 -5.92
C ASP A 155 1.37 14.52 -4.55
N SER A 156 2.29 15.48 -4.55
CA SER A 156 3.02 15.89 -3.36
C SER A 156 2.11 16.55 -2.32
N CYS A 157 1.04 17.23 -2.73
CA CYS A 157 0.08 17.83 -1.81
C CYS A 157 -0.69 16.74 -1.06
N GLU A 158 -1.19 15.73 -1.75
CA GLU A 158 -1.90 14.60 -1.13
C GLU A 158 -0.98 13.81 -0.19
N LEU A 159 0.30 13.63 -0.55
CA LEU A 159 1.27 12.98 0.33
C LEU A 159 1.49 13.77 1.63
N ILE A 160 1.67 15.09 1.53
CA ILE A 160 1.86 15.96 2.70
C ILE A 160 0.61 15.97 3.57
N GLU A 161 -0.58 15.99 2.97
CA GLU A 161 -1.83 15.99 3.70
C GLU A 161 -2.05 14.66 4.45
N ALA A 162 -1.79 13.52 3.79
CA ALA A 162 -1.82 12.21 4.43
C ALA A 162 -0.80 12.13 5.59
N PHE A 163 0.39 12.69 5.42
CA PHE A 163 1.39 12.75 6.48
C PHE A 163 0.93 13.63 7.65
N LYS A 164 0.41 14.83 7.39
CA LYS A 164 -0.09 15.74 8.41
C LYS A 164 -1.20 15.08 9.23
N ASN A 165 -2.16 14.43 8.56
CA ASN A 165 -3.24 13.70 9.22
C ASN A 165 -2.69 12.61 10.14
N PHE A 166 -1.76 11.78 9.64
CA PHE A 166 -1.11 10.77 10.46
C PHE A 166 -0.34 11.39 11.64
N TYR A 167 0.48 12.40 11.38
CA TYR A 167 1.29 13.09 12.38
C TYR A 167 0.45 13.66 13.54
N THR A 168 -0.71 14.25 13.24
CA THR A 168 -1.61 14.78 14.28
C THR A 168 -2.26 13.70 15.14
N SER A 169 -2.35 12.46 14.64
CA SER A 169 -2.99 11.33 15.35
C SER A 169 -2.04 10.58 16.30
N VAL A 170 -0.75 10.87 16.25
CA VAL A 170 0.32 10.13 16.93
C VAL A 170 0.73 10.81 18.25
N LYS A 171 1.29 10.06 19.20
CA LYS A 171 1.80 10.59 20.49
C LYS A 171 3.09 11.39 20.31
N ASP A 172 3.41 12.26 21.26
CA ASP A 172 4.51 13.22 21.14
C ASP A 172 5.90 12.59 20.98
N ASP A 173 6.17 11.43 21.60
CA ASP A 173 7.44 10.72 21.46
C ASP A 173 7.74 10.29 20.01
N ASP A 174 6.71 9.86 19.29
CA ASP A 174 6.79 9.39 17.90
C ASP A 174 6.76 10.58 16.92
N LYS A 175 6.12 11.71 17.29
CA LYS A 175 6.12 12.94 16.48
C LYS A 175 7.52 13.47 16.23
N TYR A 176 8.42 13.39 17.21
CA TYR A 176 9.81 13.82 17.02
C TYR A 176 10.49 13.06 15.87
N GLN A 177 10.36 11.73 15.84
CA GLN A 177 10.99 10.90 14.81
C GLN A 177 10.41 11.18 13.42
N LEU A 178 9.09 11.36 13.35
CA LEU A 178 8.40 11.71 12.11
C LEU A 178 8.82 13.08 11.59
N LEU A 179 8.91 14.08 12.48
CA LEU A 179 9.29 15.43 12.11
C LEU A 179 10.74 15.51 11.62
N HIS A 180 11.64 14.79 12.30
CA HIS A 180 13.05 14.72 11.89
C HIS A 180 13.20 14.16 10.49
N VAL A 181 12.56 13.02 10.20
CA VAL A 181 12.69 12.38 8.88
C VAL A 181 12.00 13.19 7.78
N PHE A 182 10.87 13.83 8.07
CA PHE A 182 10.24 14.78 7.15
C PHE A 182 11.17 15.96 6.84
N SER A 183 11.80 16.55 7.87
CA SER A 183 12.72 17.68 7.72
C SER A 183 13.94 17.35 6.86
N GLU A 184 14.59 16.20 7.10
CA GLU A 184 15.78 15.79 6.35
C GLU A 184 15.51 15.51 4.87
N ASN A 185 14.29 15.06 4.55
CA ASN A 185 13.91 14.68 3.18
C ASN A 185 12.94 15.68 2.55
N LEU A 186 12.81 16.87 3.15
CA LEU A 186 11.90 17.90 2.68
C LEU A 186 12.28 18.32 1.25
N LYS A 187 11.31 18.25 0.36
CA LYS A 187 11.41 18.78 -1.00
C LYS A 187 10.24 19.71 -1.23
N ILE A 188 10.56 20.95 -1.61
CA ILE A 188 9.56 21.96 -1.93
C ILE A 188 9.61 22.18 -3.44
N ASP A 189 8.44 22.16 -4.05
CA ASP A 189 8.23 22.53 -5.45
C ASP A 189 7.06 23.52 -5.54
N PHE A 190 6.75 23.99 -6.75
CA PHE A 190 5.68 24.96 -6.98
C PHE A 190 4.31 24.42 -6.56
N GLU A 191 4.08 23.11 -6.69
CA GLU A 191 2.78 22.49 -6.43
C GLU A 191 2.52 22.35 -4.93
N ASN A 192 3.56 22.01 -4.16
CA ASN A 192 3.43 21.67 -2.74
C ASN A 192 3.76 22.80 -1.75
N LYS A 193 4.29 23.93 -2.23
CA LYS A 193 4.78 25.04 -1.42
C LYS A 193 3.80 25.48 -0.33
N ASP A 194 2.54 25.70 -0.69
CA ASP A 194 1.53 26.21 0.23
C ASP A 194 1.23 25.21 1.37
N LYS A 195 1.15 23.92 1.05
CA LYS A 195 0.91 22.85 2.03
C LYS A 195 2.09 22.65 2.96
N VAL A 196 3.33 22.71 2.43
CA VAL A 196 4.54 22.66 3.27
C VAL A 196 4.59 23.86 4.21
N GLN A 197 4.34 25.07 3.68
CA GLN A 197 4.35 26.31 4.46
C GLN A 197 3.30 26.27 5.58
N GLU A 198 2.08 25.83 5.30
CA GLU A 198 1.03 25.64 6.30
C GLU A 198 1.48 24.69 7.41
N PHE A 199 2.09 23.56 7.06
CA PHE A 199 2.60 22.59 8.04
C PHE A 199 3.73 23.17 8.88
N VAL A 200 4.70 23.87 8.28
CA VAL A 200 5.82 24.50 9.00
C VAL A 200 5.31 25.53 10.00
N TYR A 201 4.38 26.41 9.61
CA TYR A 201 3.79 27.38 10.53
C TYR A 201 3.02 26.72 11.66
N PHE A 202 2.28 25.66 11.38
CA PHE A 202 1.62 24.88 12.42
C PHE A 202 2.63 24.37 13.46
N GLN A 203 3.79 23.87 13.03
CA GLN A 203 4.84 23.40 13.96
C GLN A 203 5.47 24.55 14.76
N ILE A 204 5.74 25.69 14.14
CA ILE A 204 6.31 26.87 14.81
C ILE A 204 5.34 27.37 15.90
N ASN A 205 4.04 27.38 15.64
CA ASN A 205 3.04 27.81 16.62
C ASN A 205 3.00 26.90 17.86
N GLN A 206 3.45 25.64 17.75
CA GLN A 206 3.55 24.72 18.88
C GLN A 206 4.87 24.85 19.65
N TYR A 207 5.85 25.62 19.16
CA TYR A 207 7.23 25.61 19.65
C TYR A 207 7.36 25.87 21.16
N ASN A 208 6.56 26.79 21.72
CA ASN A 208 6.61 27.11 23.15
C ASN A 208 5.87 26.10 24.04
N HIS A 209 5.08 25.20 23.44
CA HIS A 209 4.19 24.26 24.14
C HIS A 209 4.73 22.82 24.14
N VAL A 210 5.87 22.56 23.49
CA VAL A 210 6.47 21.24 23.37
C VAL A 210 7.74 21.09 24.20
N GLU A 211 8.14 19.85 24.46
CA GLU A 211 9.38 19.52 25.15
C GLU A 211 10.62 19.95 24.38
N ASN A 212 11.76 20.09 25.08
CA ASN A 212 13.02 20.56 24.50
C ASN A 212 13.48 19.74 23.29
N LYS A 213 13.31 18.42 23.32
CA LYS A 213 13.68 17.54 22.20
C LYS A 213 12.92 17.91 20.92
N MET A 214 11.64 18.22 21.06
CA MET A 214 10.79 18.61 19.95
C MET A 214 11.12 20.01 19.41
N LYS A 215 11.52 20.93 20.29
CA LYS A 215 12.01 22.27 19.89
C LYS A 215 13.20 22.19 18.92
N TYR A 216 14.11 21.24 19.12
CA TYR A 216 15.22 21.02 18.18
C TYR A 216 14.71 20.59 16.80
N ALA A 217 13.83 19.60 16.73
CA ALA A 217 13.27 19.16 15.44
C ALA A 217 12.49 20.27 14.71
N ILE A 218 11.77 21.13 15.43
CA ILE A 218 11.07 22.29 14.84
C ILE A 218 12.07 23.31 14.27
N LYS A 219 13.19 23.56 14.96
CA LYS A 219 14.26 24.44 14.45
C LYS A 219 14.88 23.87 13.17
N ASP A 220 15.19 22.59 13.17
CA ASP A 220 15.79 21.92 12.00
C ASP A 220 14.84 21.96 10.80
N LEU A 221 13.55 21.70 11.03
CA LEU A 221 12.51 21.85 10.01
C LEU A 221 12.47 23.26 9.43
N PHE A 222 12.45 24.28 10.29
CA PHE A 222 12.41 25.66 9.83
C PHE A 222 13.66 26.04 9.03
N LEU A 223 14.85 25.62 9.48
CA LEU A 223 16.09 25.86 8.77
C LEU A 223 16.08 25.20 7.37
N ASN A 224 15.69 23.92 7.30
CA ASN A 224 15.60 23.19 6.03
C ASN A 224 14.55 23.79 5.09
N TYR A 225 13.41 24.24 5.63
CA TYR A 225 12.39 24.96 4.87
C TYR A 225 12.95 26.25 4.25
N MET A 226 13.67 27.07 5.03
CA MET A 226 14.28 28.30 4.53
C MET A 226 15.33 28.03 3.45
N ILE A 227 16.17 27.01 3.64
CA ILE A 227 17.16 26.59 2.64
C ILE A 227 16.47 26.18 1.32
N CYS A 228 15.36 25.45 1.41
CA CYS A 228 14.61 25.03 0.23
C CYS A 228 13.93 26.21 -0.48
N GLN A 229 13.35 27.17 0.26
CA GLN A 229 12.75 28.38 -0.32
C GLN A 229 13.77 29.22 -1.08
N ILE A 230 14.98 29.41 -0.55
CA ILE A 230 16.06 30.17 -1.22
C ILE A 230 16.48 29.51 -2.54
N LYS A 231 16.40 28.18 -2.65
CA LYS A 231 16.74 27.45 -3.88
C LYS A 231 15.65 27.48 -4.95
N LEU A 232 14.44 27.91 -4.59
CA LEU A 232 13.29 28.01 -5.50
C LEU A 232 13.18 29.38 -6.17
N GLU A 233 13.85 30.40 -5.63
CA GLU A 233 14.00 31.74 -6.21
C GLU A 233 15.17 31.80 -7.20
#